data_AF-A0A7X8QMG1-F1
#
_entry.id   AF-A0A7X8QMG1-F1
#
_cell.length_a   1.000
_cell.length_b   1.000
_cell.length_c   1.000
_cell.angle_alpha   90.00
_cell.angle_beta   90.00
_cell.angle_gamma   90.00
#
_symmetry.space_group_name_H-M   'P 1'
#
loop_
_entity.id
_entity.type
_entity.pdbx_description
1 polymer ?
#
loop_
_entity_poly.entity_id
_entity_poly.type
_entity_poly.pdbx_seq_one_letter_code
_entity_poly.pdbx_strand_id
1 'polypeptide(L)'
;MSDYILTYTKTKFYPLSPIADDIKIEDIAHSLSLMTRANGHFKHFYSVAQHAINCYKEAKSRGCSERIQLGCLLHDASESYISDLTRPVKGQLPDYFTIEEKLQGLIYEKYGLDDLTEEEKQQIKDVDDALLYFEFIELMGISVFDTAPEKYMEHDFAQRDFTNVESEFIYIFNRLTQGKRGFSSVGIDGCRGGWIAVNITDTGFEVELYKSIQEICSKYADSNSLLVDMPIGLPEDVKDIRPDSEARTYLSGRTSCIFNTPCRQAVYEEEYFEASQINKNYLGKGLSKQSFAICNQIREIDELLEKAPEFKGKLRESHPEVCFAVLATKDDFYLPLYNSKHTEDGFWDRVEVLEEFYNRTREFVSYISSRPVLRSHQVDCMDALCLAVSGLLGLNNGFTSIPSDPVKDARGLNMEIVYGKKVSEYK
;
A
#
# COMPACT_ATOMS: atom_id res chain seq x y z
N MET A 1 -18.89 41.66 3.40
CA MET A 1 -18.22 40.38 3.70
C MET A 1 -16.78 40.51 3.25
N SER A 2 -15.86 39.78 3.85
CA SER A 2 -14.50 39.65 3.32
C SER A 2 -14.54 38.86 2.01
N ASP A 3 -13.84 39.32 0.97
CA ASP A 3 -13.82 38.69 -0.36
C ASP A 3 -12.90 37.45 -0.44
N TYR A 4 -12.53 36.89 0.71
CA TYR A 4 -11.62 35.76 0.86
C TYR A 4 -12.22 34.67 1.74
N ILE A 5 -11.77 33.43 1.51
CA ILE A 5 -11.94 32.29 2.42
C ILE A 5 -10.63 32.02 3.16
N LEU A 6 -10.72 31.39 4.34
CA LEU A 6 -9.53 30.94 5.08
C LEU A 6 -9.36 29.44 4.85
N THR A 7 -8.22 29.04 4.28
CA THR A 7 -7.93 27.63 3.97
C THR A 7 -7.41 26.87 5.20
N TYR A 8 -7.26 25.55 5.06
CA TYR A 8 -6.75 24.65 6.11
C TYR A 8 -5.35 25.05 6.59
N THR A 9 -4.46 25.40 5.67
CA THR A 9 -3.11 25.90 5.95
C THR A 9 -3.10 27.38 6.38
N LYS A 10 -4.28 27.97 6.65
CA LYS A 10 -4.50 29.35 7.11
C LYS A 10 -4.14 30.40 6.06
N THR A 11 -4.22 30.05 4.79
CA THR A 11 -4.04 30.99 3.67
C THR A 11 -5.33 31.78 3.46
N LYS A 12 -5.22 33.10 3.25
CA LYS A 12 -6.36 33.92 2.81
C LYS A 12 -6.49 33.77 1.30
N PHE A 13 -7.43 32.95 0.85
CA PHE A 13 -7.61 32.64 -0.55
C PHE A 13 -8.75 33.46 -1.15
N TYR A 14 -8.56 34.01 -2.34
CA TYR A 14 -9.53 34.88 -3.02
C TYR A 14 -10.09 34.15 -4.27
N PRO A 15 -11.23 33.45 -4.18
CA PRO A 15 -11.69 32.56 -5.27
C PRO A 15 -11.94 33.25 -6.62
N LEU A 16 -12.33 34.53 -6.60
CA LEU A 16 -12.59 35.31 -7.82
C LEU A 16 -11.30 35.88 -8.45
N SER A 17 -10.24 35.95 -7.65
CA SER A 17 -8.94 36.50 -8.02
C SER A 17 -7.81 35.63 -7.46
N PRO A 18 -7.72 34.36 -7.87
CA PRO A 18 -6.78 33.42 -7.26
C PRO A 18 -5.34 33.77 -7.63
N ILE A 19 -4.42 33.52 -6.70
CA ILE A 19 -2.97 33.69 -6.86
C ILE A 19 -2.34 32.30 -6.82
N ALA A 20 -1.47 31.99 -7.79
CA ALA A 20 -0.86 30.67 -7.90
C ALA A 20 -0.18 30.23 -6.58
N ASP A 21 0.59 31.12 -5.94
CA ASP A 21 1.31 30.80 -4.70
C ASP A 21 0.40 30.44 -3.52
N ASP A 22 -0.85 30.90 -3.52
CA ASP A 22 -1.83 30.60 -2.46
C ASP A 22 -2.49 29.23 -2.64
N ILE A 23 -2.33 28.59 -3.80
CA ILE A 23 -2.81 27.22 -4.06
C ILE A 23 -1.85 26.23 -3.42
N LYS A 24 -2.33 25.40 -2.51
CA LYS A 24 -1.53 24.39 -1.81
C LYS A 24 -2.20 23.03 -1.92
N ILE A 25 -1.39 22.00 -2.14
CA ILE A 25 -1.94 20.65 -2.31
C ILE A 25 -2.57 20.15 -1.02
N GLU A 26 -2.05 20.55 0.14
CA GLU A 26 -2.61 20.23 1.45
C GLU A 26 -4.01 20.84 1.62
N ASP A 27 -4.24 22.06 1.10
CA ASP A 27 -5.57 22.69 1.13
C ASP A 27 -6.56 21.97 0.22
N ILE A 28 -6.12 21.58 -0.99
CA ILE A 28 -6.93 20.82 -1.94
C ILE A 28 -7.30 19.45 -1.35
N ALA A 29 -6.30 18.67 -0.94
CA ALA A 29 -6.49 17.32 -0.41
C ALA A 29 -7.39 17.33 0.83
N HIS A 30 -7.18 18.27 1.76
CA HIS A 30 -7.98 18.38 2.98
C HIS A 30 -9.44 18.76 2.68
N SER A 31 -9.67 19.75 1.83
CA SER A 31 -11.03 20.20 1.49
C SER A 31 -11.79 19.10 0.74
N LEU A 32 -11.17 18.50 -0.29
CA LEU A 32 -11.80 17.45 -1.09
C LEU A 32 -12.02 16.15 -0.30
N SER A 33 -11.20 15.84 0.71
CA SER A 33 -11.39 14.64 1.55
C SER A 33 -12.61 14.76 2.46
N LEU A 34 -13.01 15.99 2.80
CA LEU A 34 -14.19 16.31 3.61
C LEU A 34 -15.44 16.63 2.77
N MET A 35 -15.28 16.89 1.47
CA MET A 35 -16.37 17.26 0.56
C MET A 35 -17.13 16.04 0.05
N THR A 36 -18.43 15.96 0.30
CA THR A 36 -19.29 14.86 -0.17
C THR A 36 -19.62 14.98 -1.65
N ARG A 37 -19.55 13.86 -2.39
CA ARG A 37 -20.13 13.78 -3.74
C ARG A 37 -21.63 13.62 -3.73
N ALA A 38 -22.23 13.89 -4.89
CA ALA A 38 -23.67 13.82 -5.13
C ALA A 38 -24.48 14.62 -4.10
N ASN A 39 -23.91 15.71 -3.59
CA ASN A 39 -24.48 16.54 -2.53
C ASN A 39 -24.92 15.72 -1.30
N GLY A 40 -24.18 14.65 -0.98
CA GLY A 40 -24.45 13.78 0.18
C GLY A 40 -25.60 12.78 0.00
N HIS A 41 -26.10 12.57 -1.21
CA HIS A 41 -27.22 11.65 -1.47
C HIS A 41 -26.83 10.18 -1.66
N PHE A 42 -25.54 9.86 -1.73
CA PHE A 42 -25.08 8.48 -1.70
C PHE A 42 -25.42 7.78 -0.37
N LYS A 43 -25.53 6.45 -0.40
CA LYS A 43 -25.94 5.63 0.76
C LYS A 43 -25.04 5.79 2.00
N HIS A 44 -23.81 6.29 1.82
CA HIS A 44 -22.84 6.60 2.86
C HIS A 44 -21.91 7.73 2.43
N PHE A 45 -21.06 8.23 3.34
CA PHE A 45 -20.08 9.28 3.03
C PHE A 45 -19.07 8.79 1.98
N TYR A 46 -18.99 9.52 0.87
CA TYR A 46 -18.05 9.27 -0.22
C TYR A 46 -17.58 10.63 -0.73
N SER A 47 -16.27 10.87 -0.65
CA SER A 47 -15.71 12.21 -0.86
C SER A 47 -15.23 12.46 -2.28
N VAL A 48 -15.11 13.74 -2.65
CA VAL A 48 -14.54 14.15 -3.95
C VAL A 48 -13.10 13.67 -4.09
N ALA A 49 -12.30 13.72 -3.02
CA ALA A 49 -10.94 13.17 -3.07
C ALA A 49 -10.91 11.64 -3.28
N GLN A 50 -11.86 10.88 -2.71
CA GLN A 50 -11.94 9.43 -2.94
C GLN A 50 -12.28 9.13 -4.40
N HIS A 51 -13.18 9.91 -5.01
CA HIS A 51 -13.46 9.84 -6.44
C HIS A 51 -12.22 10.13 -7.29
N ALA A 52 -11.52 11.24 -7.02
CA ALA A 52 -10.31 11.60 -7.75
C ALA A 52 -9.20 10.52 -7.64
N ILE A 53 -9.04 9.89 -6.48
CA ILE A 53 -8.14 8.74 -6.29
C ILE A 53 -8.58 7.55 -7.16
N ASN A 54 -9.87 7.24 -7.20
CA ASN A 54 -10.40 6.17 -8.03
C ASN A 54 -10.22 6.47 -9.54
N CYS A 55 -10.41 7.72 -9.97
CA CYS A 55 -10.07 8.17 -11.33
C CYS A 55 -8.58 7.95 -11.64
N TYR A 56 -7.69 8.34 -10.72
CA TYR A 56 -6.26 8.05 -10.85
C TYR A 56 -5.96 6.55 -11.01
N LYS A 57 -6.55 5.69 -10.15
CA LYS A 57 -6.31 4.24 -10.18
C LYS A 57 -6.83 3.60 -11.48
N GLU A 58 -7.99 4.03 -11.97
CA GLU A 58 -8.54 3.60 -13.25
C GLU A 58 -7.65 4.05 -14.42
N ALA A 59 -7.21 5.31 -14.45
CA ALA A 59 -6.29 5.82 -15.46
C ALA A 59 -4.97 5.03 -15.48
N LYS A 60 -4.42 4.70 -14.31
CA LYS A 60 -3.24 3.83 -14.19
C LYS A 60 -3.51 2.43 -14.76
N SER A 61 -4.67 1.85 -14.46
CA SER A 61 -5.06 0.51 -14.95
C SER A 61 -5.32 0.48 -16.45
N ARG A 62 -5.77 1.59 -17.04
CA ARG A 62 -5.86 1.82 -18.50
C ARG A 62 -4.49 1.97 -19.17
N GLY A 63 -3.40 2.07 -18.41
CA GLY A 63 -2.06 2.31 -18.93
C GLY A 63 -1.83 3.75 -19.39
N CYS A 64 -2.62 4.72 -18.91
CA CYS A 64 -2.44 6.13 -19.23
C CYS A 64 -1.11 6.67 -18.68
N SER A 65 -0.58 7.74 -19.29
CA SER A 65 0.65 8.40 -18.87
C SER A 65 0.53 8.96 -17.44
N GLU A 66 1.66 9.16 -16.75
CA GLU A 66 1.67 9.80 -15.42
C GLU A 66 1.06 11.21 -15.44
N ARG A 67 1.17 11.91 -16.57
CA ARG A 67 0.56 13.21 -16.79
C ARG A 67 -0.98 13.14 -16.81
N ILE A 68 -1.55 12.16 -17.51
CA ILE A 68 -3.00 11.91 -17.49
C ILE A 68 -3.46 11.43 -16.11
N GLN A 69 -2.67 10.58 -15.44
CA GLN A 69 -2.91 10.15 -14.06
C GLN A 69 -2.99 11.35 -13.10
N LEU A 70 -2.09 12.34 -13.25
CA LEU A 70 -2.11 13.57 -12.46
C LEU A 70 -3.32 14.43 -12.81
N GLY A 71 -3.66 14.54 -14.09
CA GLY A 71 -4.87 15.21 -14.55
C GLY A 71 -6.14 14.62 -13.94
N CYS A 72 -6.25 13.28 -13.87
CA CYS A 72 -7.35 12.57 -13.22
C CYS A 72 -7.40 12.84 -11.70
N LEU A 73 -6.25 12.93 -11.03
CA LEU A 73 -6.21 13.26 -9.61
C LEU A 73 -6.66 14.71 -9.33
N LEU A 74 -6.36 15.64 -10.25
CA LEU A 74 -6.57 17.08 -10.04
C LEU A 74 -7.79 17.65 -10.76
N HIS A 75 -8.60 16.85 -11.49
CA HIS A 75 -9.67 17.39 -12.34
C HIS A 75 -10.76 18.17 -11.58
N ASP A 76 -11.05 17.78 -10.34
CA ASP A 76 -11.99 18.47 -9.44
C ASP A 76 -11.29 19.39 -8.43
N ALA A 77 -10.00 19.71 -8.63
CA ALA A 77 -9.21 20.46 -7.64
C ALA A 77 -9.77 21.86 -7.35
N SER A 78 -10.36 22.54 -8.33
CA SER A 78 -11.01 23.85 -8.13
C SER A 78 -12.13 23.80 -7.08
N GLU A 79 -12.83 22.68 -6.96
CA GLU A 79 -13.95 22.51 -6.03
C GLU A 79 -13.52 22.74 -4.59
N SER A 80 -12.24 22.51 -4.24
CA SER A 80 -11.72 22.76 -2.90
C SER A 80 -11.89 24.21 -2.44
N TYR A 81 -12.00 25.16 -3.38
CA TYR A 81 -12.12 26.60 -3.11
C TYR A 81 -13.50 27.18 -3.44
N ILE A 82 -14.32 26.51 -4.27
CA ILE A 82 -15.61 27.02 -4.76
C ILE A 82 -16.81 26.06 -4.58
N SER A 83 -16.60 24.91 -3.92
CA SER A 83 -17.57 23.81 -3.68
C SER A 83 -17.93 22.98 -4.91
N ASP A 84 -18.17 21.68 -4.70
CA ASP A 84 -18.79 20.76 -5.67
C ASP A 84 -20.24 21.20 -5.96
N LEU A 85 -20.54 21.49 -7.24
CA LEU A 85 -21.90 21.74 -7.71
C LEU A 85 -22.36 20.59 -8.60
N THR A 86 -23.49 19.99 -8.23
CA THR A 86 -24.10 18.91 -9.03
C THR A 86 -24.28 19.32 -10.50
N ARG A 87 -23.92 18.40 -11.40
CA ARG A 87 -23.93 18.58 -12.87
C ARG A 87 -25.19 19.26 -13.43
N PRO A 88 -26.43 18.98 -12.98
CA PRO A 88 -27.64 19.66 -13.50
C PRO A 88 -27.71 21.15 -13.19
N VAL A 89 -27.19 21.59 -12.03
CA VAL A 89 -27.19 23.00 -11.61
C VAL A 89 -26.07 23.77 -12.29
N LYS A 90 -24.89 23.15 -12.41
CA LYS A 90 -23.68 23.73 -13.01
C LYS A 90 -23.93 24.29 -14.42
N GLY A 91 -24.68 23.56 -15.25
CA GLY A 91 -25.04 23.99 -16.61
C GLY A 91 -25.97 25.22 -16.70
N GLN A 92 -26.53 25.68 -15.58
CA GLN A 92 -27.40 26.86 -15.52
C GLN A 92 -26.70 28.09 -14.91
N LEU A 93 -25.42 27.98 -14.55
CA LEU A 93 -24.65 29.02 -13.84
C LEU A 93 -23.40 29.41 -14.65
N PRO A 94 -23.52 30.27 -15.67
CA PRO A 94 -22.40 30.63 -16.56
C PRO A 94 -21.25 31.36 -15.82
N ASP A 95 -21.57 32.17 -14.82
CA ASP A 95 -20.55 32.87 -14.03
C ASP A 95 -19.72 31.88 -13.19
N TYR A 96 -20.36 30.83 -12.64
CA TYR A 96 -19.66 29.78 -11.89
C TYR A 96 -18.70 29.03 -12.81
N PHE A 97 -19.15 28.64 -14.01
CA PHE A 97 -18.30 27.97 -14.99
C PHE A 97 -17.05 28.79 -15.34
N THR A 98 -17.22 30.10 -15.54
CA THR A 98 -16.11 31.01 -15.84
C THR A 98 -15.10 31.11 -14.69
N ILE A 99 -15.59 31.14 -13.45
CA ILE A 99 -14.74 31.18 -12.24
C ILE A 99 -13.97 29.87 -12.09
N GLU A 100 -14.67 28.75 -12.25
CA GLU A 100 -14.10 27.42 -12.13
C GLU A 100 -13.04 27.16 -13.19
N GLU A 101 -13.35 27.42 -14.47
CA GLU A 101 -12.40 27.24 -15.58
C GLU A 101 -11.11 28.03 -15.35
N LYS A 102 -11.23 29.28 -14.90
CA LYS A 102 -10.07 30.13 -14.56
C LYS A 102 -9.25 29.54 -13.41
N LEU A 103 -9.89 29.07 -12.35
CA LEU A 103 -9.22 28.52 -11.18
C LEU A 103 -8.58 27.17 -11.50
N GLN A 104 -9.30 26.28 -12.17
CA GLN A 104 -8.83 24.97 -12.59
C GLN A 104 -7.65 25.09 -13.56
N GLY A 105 -7.73 26.04 -14.51
CA GLY A 105 -6.61 26.38 -15.40
C GLY A 105 -5.37 26.82 -14.64
N LEU A 106 -5.52 27.67 -13.60
CA LEU A 106 -4.40 28.11 -12.77
C LEU A 106 -3.80 26.97 -11.92
N ILE A 107 -4.62 26.04 -11.43
CA ILE A 107 -4.16 24.84 -10.73
C ILE A 107 -3.37 23.95 -11.68
N TYR A 108 -3.87 23.74 -12.90
CA TYR A 108 -3.17 22.98 -13.92
C TYR A 108 -1.84 23.63 -14.31
N GLU A 109 -1.80 24.93 -14.56
CA GLU A 109 -0.55 25.66 -14.80
C GLU A 109 0.45 25.48 -13.66
N LYS A 110 0.01 25.66 -12.41
CA LYS A 110 0.87 25.49 -11.23
C LYS A 110 1.52 24.10 -11.16
N TYR A 111 0.78 23.06 -11.56
CA TYR A 111 1.22 21.68 -11.46
C TYR A 111 1.66 21.07 -12.79
N GLY A 112 1.95 21.90 -13.80
CA GLY A 112 2.54 21.49 -15.07
C GLY A 112 1.59 20.71 -15.99
N LEU A 113 0.31 21.09 -16.00
CA LEU A 113 -0.76 20.53 -16.82
C LEU A 113 -1.41 21.56 -17.78
N ASP A 114 -0.84 22.76 -17.90
CA ASP A 114 -1.37 23.83 -18.78
C ASP A 114 -1.37 23.45 -20.27
N ASP A 115 -0.41 22.61 -20.70
CA ASP A 115 -0.25 22.17 -22.07
C ASP A 115 -0.92 20.82 -22.39
N LEU A 116 -1.92 20.38 -21.60
CA LEU A 116 -2.67 19.16 -21.90
C LEU A 116 -3.34 19.26 -23.28
N THR A 117 -3.08 18.25 -24.11
CA THR A 117 -3.73 18.12 -25.43
C THR A 117 -5.22 17.83 -25.28
N GLU A 118 -6.00 18.10 -26.33
CA GLU A 118 -7.44 17.80 -26.31
C GLU A 118 -7.68 16.29 -26.18
N GLU A 119 -6.80 15.45 -26.75
CA GLU A 119 -6.83 14.00 -26.56
C GLU A 119 -6.59 13.60 -25.10
N GLU A 120 -5.64 14.21 -24.39
CA GLU A 120 -5.39 13.93 -22.97
C GLU A 120 -6.55 14.40 -22.09
N LYS A 121 -7.10 15.60 -22.35
CA LYS A 121 -8.29 16.09 -21.64
C LYS A 121 -9.49 15.16 -21.85
N GLN A 122 -9.66 14.64 -23.07
CA GLN A 122 -10.72 13.68 -23.35
C GLN A 122 -10.51 12.37 -22.58
N GLN A 123 -9.27 11.87 -22.46
CA GLN A 123 -8.98 10.68 -21.65
C GLN A 123 -9.30 10.88 -20.17
N ILE A 124 -8.96 12.05 -19.61
CA ILE A 124 -9.30 12.40 -18.21
C ILE A 124 -10.83 12.40 -18.04
N LYS A 125 -11.55 13.02 -18.97
CA LYS A 125 -13.01 13.07 -18.97
C LYS A 125 -13.64 11.68 -19.10
N ASP A 126 -13.10 10.82 -19.95
CA ASP A 126 -13.60 9.45 -20.14
C ASP A 126 -13.39 8.57 -18.91
N VAL A 127 -12.36 8.87 -18.10
CA VAL A 127 -12.15 8.24 -16.79
C VAL A 127 -13.17 8.77 -15.78
N ASP A 128 -13.33 10.09 -15.65
CA ASP A 128 -14.32 10.70 -14.75
C ASP A 128 -15.75 10.21 -15.05
N ASP A 129 -16.20 10.27 -16.30
CA ASP A 129 -17.54 9.78 -16.68
C ASP A 129 -17.68 8.26 -16.38
N ALA A 130 -16.62 7.46 -16.54
CA ALA A 130 -16.66 6.05 -16.15
C ALA A 130 -16.83 5.86 -14.64
N LEU A 131 -16.11 6.63 -13.82
CA LEU A 131 -16.25 6.57 -12.36
C LEU A 131 -17.63 7.06 -11.91
N LEU A 132 -18.13 8.16 -12.49
CA LEU A 132 -19.48 8.66 -12.24
C LEU A 132 -20.54 7.56 -12.51
N TYR A 133 -20.40 6.84 -13.62
CA TYR A 133 -21.31 5.74 -13.96
C TYR A 133 -21.30 4.64 -12.89
N PHE A 134 -20.12 4.12 -12.55
CA PHE A 134 -20.00 3.00 -11.61
C PHE A 134 -20.33 3.39 -10.16
N GLU A 135 -20.06 4.63 -9.75
CA GLU A 135 -20.47 5.19 -8.46
C GLU A 135 -21.98 5.17 -8.31
N PHE A 136 -22.74 5.65 -9.29
CA PHE A 136 -24.20 5.68 -9.23
C PHE A 136 -24.82 4.28 -9.28
N ILE A 137 -24.24 3.36 -10.05
CA ILE A 137 -24.67 1.97 -10.06
C ILE A 137 -24.48 1.34 -8.68
N GLU A 138 -23.29 1.46 -8.07
CA GLU A 138 -22.99 0.80 -6.80
C GLU A 138 -23.65 1.49 -5.59
N LEU A 139 -23.65 2.82 -5.56
CA LEU A 139 -24.10 3.58 -4.40
C LEU A 139 -25.60 3.90 -4.44
N MET A 140 -26.24 3.88 -5.61
CA MET A 140 -27.66 4.23 -5.78
C MET A 140 -28.48 3.16 -6.52
N GLY A 141 -27.85 2.18 -7.19
CA GLY A 141 -28.56 1.19 -8.00
C GLY A 141 -29.17 1.77 -9.29
N ILE A 142 -28.68 2.93 -9.75
CA ILE A 142 -29.22 3.67 -10.90
C ILE A 142 -28.14 3.87 -11.95
N SER A 143 -28.50 3.66 -13.22
CA SER A 143 -27.65 4.00 -14.36
C SER A 143 -27.82 5.46 -14.75
N VAL A 144 -26.71 6.20 -14.86
CA VAL A 144 -26.71 7.61 -15.30
C VAL A 144 -26.49 7.77 -16.81
N PHE A 145 -26.01 6.72 -17.49
CA PHE A 145 -25.85 6.67 -18.94
C PHE A 145 -26.57 5.44 -19.52
N ASP A 146 -26.96 5.51 -20.79
CA ASP A 146 -27.62 4.39 -21.46
C ASP A 146 -26.64 3.25 -21.80
N THR A 147 -25.36 3.59 -22.00
CA THR A 147 -24.29 2.65 -22.35
C THR A 147 -23.24 2.65 -21.25
N ALA A 148 -22.90 1.45 -20.75
CA ALA A 148 -21.88 1.27 -19.74
C ALA A 148 -20.48 1.59 -20.32
N PRO A 149 -19.69 2.47 -19.69
CA PRO A 149 -18.28 2.67 -20.01
C PRO A 149 -17.45 1.40 -19.74
N GLU A 150 -16.27 1.31 -20.36
CA GLU A 150 -15.32 0.25 -20.02
C GLU A 150 -14.72 0.47 -18.62
N LYS A 151 -14.44 -0.65 -17.94
CA LYS A 151 -13.84 -0.69 -16.61
C LYS A 151 -12.57 -1.52 -16.64
N TYR A 152 -11.48 -0.98 -16.10
CA TYR A 152 -10.17 -1.64 -16.12
C TYR A 152 -9.74 -2.17 -14.74
N MET A 153 -10.44 -1.78 -13.67
CA MET A 153 -10.25 -2.33 -12.33
C MET A 153 -11.54 -2.38 -11.50
N GLU A 154 -11.53 -3.15 -10.42
CA GLU A 154 -12.58 -3.05 -9.39
C GLU A 154 -12.33 -1.82 -8.51
N HIS A 155 -13.34 -0.96 -8.39
CA HIS A 155 -13.25 0.27 -7.59
C HIS A 155 -13.72 0.03 -6.15
N ASP A 156 -13.03 0.64 -5.18
CA ASP A 156 -13.50 0.67 -3.80
C ASP A 156 -14.39 1.91 -3.57
N PHE A 157 -15.70 1.65 -3.56
CA PHE A 157 -16.72 2.64 -3.23
C PHE A 157 -17.20 2.53 -1.78
N ALA A 158 -16.53 1.76 -0.92
CA ALA A 158 -16.86 1.73 0.50
C ALA A 158 -16.59 3.09 1.17
N GLN A 159 -17.26 3.34 2.29
CA GLN A 159 -16.99 4.53 3.10
C GLN A 159 -15.54 4.49 3.62
N ARG A 160 -14.78 5.55 3.36
CA ARG A 160 -13.41 5.72 3.84
C ARG A 160 -13.31 6.94 4.76
N ASP A 161 -12.42 6.87 5.74
CA ASP A 161 -12.11 7.99 6.62
C ASP A 161 -11.34 9.09 5.86
N PHE A 162 -11.73 10.35 6.06
CA PHE A 162 -11.23 11.49 5.32
C PHE A 162 -9.72 11.70 5.50
N THR A 163 -9.15 11.42 6.68
CA THR A 163 -7.70 11.58 6.95
C THR A 163 -6.88 10.68 6.03
N ASN A 164 -7.41 9.50 5.73
CA ASN A 164 -6.73 8.49 4.92
C ASN A 164 -6.86 8.76 3.44
N VAL A 165 -8.04 9.22 3.03
CA VAL A 165 -8.26 9.72 1.67
C VAL A 165 -7.36 10.93 1.41
N GLU A 166 -7.25 11.86 2.35
CA GLU A 166 -6.34 13.02 2.26
C GLU A 166 -4.88 12.58 2.13
N SER A 167 -4.43 11.66 2.98
CA SER A 167 -3.04 11.17 2.97
C SER A 167 -2.69 10.44 1.67
N GLU A 168 -3.59 9.58 1.16
CA GLU A 168 -3.42 8.90 -0.12
C GLU A 168 -3.39 9.88 -1.29
N PHE A 169 -4.28 10.89 -1.30
CA PHE A 169 -4.30 11.94 -2.33
C PHE A 169 -2.96 12.69 -2.40
N ILE A 170 -2.44 13.15 -1.25
CA ILE A 170 -1.14 13.84 -1.16
C ILE A 170 0.00 12.94 -1.62
N TYR A 171 -0.02 11.65 -1.23
CA TYR A 171 0.99 10.70 -1.65
C TYR A 171 1.02 10.53 -3.18
N ILE A 172 -0.15 10.30 -3.80
CA ILE A 172 -0.25 10.14 -5.25
C ILE A 172 0.22 11.41 -5.95
N PHE A 173 -0.20 12.59 -5.48
CA PHE A 173 0.23 13.86 -6.05
C PHE A 173 1.75 14.03 -5.98
N ASN A 174 2.37 13.79 -4.82
CA ASN A 174 3.82 13.91 -4.65
C ASN A 174 4.58 12.92 -5.53
N ARG A 175 4.08 11.69 -5.66
CA ARG A 175 4.64 10.66 -6.56
C ARG A 175 4.68 11.15 -8.00
N LEU A 176 3.62 11.81 -8.47
CA LEU A 176 3.46 12.25 -9.85
C LEU A 176 4.19 13.57 -10.18
N THR A 177 4.41 14.45 -9.19
CA THR A 177 4.89 15.82 -9.45
C THR A 177 6.34 16.09 -9.06
N GLN A 178 6.90 15.40 -8.07
CA GLN A 178 8.20 15.80 -7.51
C GLN A 178 9.42 15.10 -8.13
N GLY A 179 9.24 14.23 -9.13
CA GLY A 179 10.35 13.59 -9.87
C GLY A 179 11.35 12.81 -8.98
N LYS A 180 11.03 12.61 -7.70
CA LYS A 180 11.80 11.88 -6.70
C LYS A 180 10.82 10.94 -6.02
N ARG A 181 11.13 9.64 -6.08
CA ARG A 181 10.50 8.60 -5.28
C ARG A 181 10.45 9.09 -3.84
N GLY A 182 9.29 9.56 -3.38
CA GLY A 182 9.04 9.77 -1.97
C GLY A 182 9.37 8.48 -1.23
N PHE A 183 9.80 8.58 0.02
CA PHE A 183 10.14 7.41 0.81
C PHE A 183 8.99 6.41 0.75
N SER A 184 9.31 5.15 0.43
CA SER A 184 8.34 4.06 0.37
C SER A 184 9.00 2.78 0.83
N SER A 185 8.59 2.32 2.01
CA SER A 185 8.99 1.04 2.57
C SER A 185 7.76 0.16 2.73
N VAL A 186 7.74 -0.95 2.00
CA VAL A 186 6.60 -1.84 1.91
C VAL A 186 6.90 -3.15 2.61
N GLY A 187 6.02 -3.53 3.52
CA GLY A 187 5.98 -4.83 4.18
C GLY A 187 4.74 -5.61 3.74
N ILE A 188 4.90 -6.90 3.49
CA ILE A 188 3.87 -7.77 2.90
C ILE A 188 3.72 -9.01 3.76
N ASP A 189 2.48 -9.39 4.05
CA ASP A 189 2.16 -10.65 4.73
C ASP A 189 1.06 -11.42 3.98
N GLY A 190 1.12 -12.74 4.07
CA GLY A 190 0.13 -13.64 3.49
C GLY A 190 -1.08 -13.77 4.41
N CYS A 191 -2.28 -13.47 3.90
CA CYS A 191 -3.50 -13.50 4.69
C CYS A 191 -4.56 -14.42 4.09
N ARG A 192 -5.62 -14.71 4.86
CA ARG A 192 -6.77 -15.44 4.31
C ARG A 192 -7.40 -14.63 3.16
N GLY A 193 -7.39 -15.20 1.96
CA GLY A 193 -7.99 -14.56 0.77
C GLY A 193 -7.01 -13.78 -0.11
N GLY A 194 -5.71 -13.78 0.22
CA GLY A 194 -4.67 -13.19 -0.61
C GLY A 194 -3.48 -12.69 0.21
N TRP A 195 -3.25 -11.38 0.14
CA TRP A 195 -2.11 -10.70 0.73
C TRP A 195 -2.52 -9.38 1.39
N ILE A 196 -1.78 -8.96 2.41
CA ILE A 196 -1.83 -7.60 2.95
C ILE A 196 -0.51 -6.92 2.68
N ALA A 197 -0.54 -5.69 2.21
CA ALA A 197 0.64 -4.83 2.13
C ALA A 197 0.44 -3.57 2.95
N VAL A 198 1.47 -3.21 3.71
CA VAL A 198 1.59 -1.93 4.41
C VAL A 198 2.73 -1.15 3.80
N ASN A 199 2.46 0.08 3.33
CA ASN A 199 3.45 0.99 2.76
C ASN A 199 3.63 2.20 3.68
N ILE A 200 4.81 2.34 4.29
CA ILE A 200 5.20 3.54 5.05
C ILE A 200 5.79 4.56 4.10
N THR A 201 5.33 5.81 4.23
CA THR A 201 5.76 6.95 3.42
C THR A 201 6.25 8.10 4.29
N ASP A 202 6.79 9.15 3.67
CA ASP A 202 7.20 10.38 4.37
C ASP A 202 6.05 11.02 5.18
N THR A 203 4.80 10.85 4.73
CA THR A 203 3.64 11.54 5.29
C THR A 203 2.73 10.64 6.13
N GLY A 204 2.83 9.32 6.01
CA GLY A 204 1.92 8.40 6.71
C GLY A 204 2.10 6.93 6.32
N PHE A 205 0.99 6.20 6.27
CA PHE A 205 0.96 4.79 5.86
C PHE A 205 -0.24 4.53 4.95
N GLU A 206 -0.11 3.48 4.15
CA GLU A 206 -1.20 2.86 3.40
C GLU A 206 -1.28 1.38 3.79
N VAL A 207 -2.49 0.83 3.90
CA VAL A 207 -2.72 -0.60 4.09
C VAL A 207 -3.89 -1.06 3.24
N GLU A 208 -3.68 -2.12 2.48
CA GLU A 208 -4.66 -2.66 1.53
C GLU A 208 -4.52 -4.18 1.41
N LEU A 209 -5.63 -4.82 1.03
CA LEU A 209 -5.74 -6.24 0.71
C LEU A 209 -5.59 -6.44 -0.80
N TYR A 210 -4.81 -7.43 -1.19
CA TYR A 210 -4.54 -7.77 -2.58
C TYR A 210 -4.87 -9.22 -2.86
N LYS A 211 -5.30 -9.52 -4.08
CA LYS A 211 -5.60 -10.90 -4.47
C LYS A 211 -4.35 -11.66 -4.89
N SER A 212 -3.31 -10.93 -5.31
CA SER A 212 -2.05 -11.51 -5.78
C SER A 212 -0.83 -10.68 -5.39
N ILE A 213 0.32 -11.34 -5.28
CA ILE A 213 1.62 -10.69 -5.07
C ILE A 213 2.04 -9.86 -6.30
N GLN A 214 1.57 -10.23 -7.49
CA GLN A 214 1.78 -9.45 -8.72
C GLN A 214 1.15 -8.05 -8.62
N GLU A 215 -0.07 -7.93 -8.07
CA GLU A 215 -0.72 -6.63 -7.86
C GLU A 215 0.13 -5.73 -6.97
N ILE A 216 0.65 -6.28 -5.87
CA ILE A 216 1.51 -5.56 -4.92
C ILE A 216 2.80 -5.12 -5.60
N CYS A 217 3.50 -6.03 -6.27
CA CYS A 217 4.76 -5.73 -6.94
C CYS A 217 4.58 -4.71 -8.06
N SER A 218 3.47 -4.75 -8.80
CA SER A 218 3.15 -3.78 -9.85
C SER A 218 2.81 -2.40 -9.26
N LYS A 219 2.06 -2.37 -8.14
CA LYS A 219 1.69 -1.12 -7.48
C LYS A 219 2.90 -0.42 -6.88
N TYR A 220 3.75 -1.18 -6.20
CA TYR A 220 4.94 -0.72 -5.48
C TYR A 220 6.24 -0.99 -6.26
N ALA A 221 6.15 -1.03 -7.60
CA ALA A 221 7.30 -1.28 -8.48
C ALA A 221 8.43 -0.25 -8.31
N ASP A 222 8.14 0.91 -7.74
CA ASP A 222 9.08 2.00 -7.46
C ASP A 222 9.43 2.16 -5.97
N SER A 223 8.98 1.27 -5.09
CA SER A 223 9.30 1.37 -3.67
C SER A 223 10.81 1.26 -3.41
N ASN A 224 11.27 1.89 -2.33
CA ASN A 224 12.66 1.82 -1.88
C ASN A 224 12.96 0.48 -1.21
N SER A 225 11.97 -0.11 -0.53
CA SER A 225 12.05 -1.43 0.11
C SER A 225 10.76 -2.22 -0.13
N LEU A 226 10.91 -3.54 -0.32
CA LEU A 226 9.81 -4.48 -0.51
C LEU A 226 10.15 -5.79 0.22
N LEU A 227 9.65 -5.95 1.43
CA LEU A 227 9.89 -7.12 2.29
C LEU A 227 8.61 -7.95 2.42
N VAL A 228 8.72 -9.28 2.37
CA VAL A 228 7.59 -10.21 2.46
C VAL A 228 7.83 -11.32 3.48
N ASP A 229 6.81 -11.64 4.28
CA ASP A 229 6.81 -12.79 5.20
C ASP A 229 6.49 -14.09 4.47
N MET A 230 7.37 -14.47 3.55
CA MET A 230 7.24 -15.72 2.81
C MET A 230 8.61 -16.17 2.30
N PRO A 231 8.92 -17.48 2.34
CA PRO A 231 10.17 -18.00 1.81
C PRO A 231 10.43 -17.60 0.36
N ILE A 232 11.61 -17.01 0.11
CA ILE A 232 12.16 -16.71 -1.22
C ILE A 232 13.45 -17.49 -1.40
N GLY A 233 13.57 -18.19 -2.51
CA GLY A 233 14.66 -19.13 -2.73
C GLY A 233 14.37 -20.46 -2.05
N LEU A 234 14.18 -21.50 -2.86
CA LEU A 234 13.67 -22.79 -2.38
C LEU A 234 14.74 -23.88 -2.51
N PRO A 235 14.91 -24.72 -1.47
CA PRO A 235 15.84 -25.83 -1.55
C PRO A 235 15.30 -26.89 -2.51
N GLU A 236 16.18 -27.53 -3.27
CA GLU A 236 15.85 -28.67 -4.12
C GLU A 236 16.52 -29.96 -3.64
N ASP A 237 17.47 -29.86 -2.70
CA ASP A 237 18.18 -30.98 -2.08
C ASP A 237 18.66 -30.64 -0.65
N VAL A 238 19.05 -31.65 0.13
CA VAL A 238 19.54 -31.49 1.52
C VAL A 238 20.75 -30.56 1.67
N LYS A 239 21.51 -30.33 0.60
CA LYS A 239 22.67 -29.43 0.58
C LYS A 239 22.29 -27.95 0.47
N ASP A 240 21.05 -27.66 0.08
CA ASP A 240 20.56 -26.29 -0.09
C ASP A 240 20.12 -25.77 1.28
N ILE A 241 21.06 -25.19 2.01
CA ILE A 241 20.85 -24.76 3.39
C ILE A 241 20.06 -23.45 3.40
N ARG A 242 18.81 -23.54 3.87
CA ARG A 242 17.93 -22.40 4.12
C ARG A 242 18.27 -21.70 5.45
N PRO A 243 17.92 -20.40 5.60
CA PRO A 243 18.22 -19.61 6.79
C PRO A 243 17.44 -20.03 8.04
N ASP A 244 16.44 -20.90 7.91
CA ASP A 244 15.51 -21.32 8.98
C ASP A 244 16.22 -21.70 10.30
N SER A 245 17.33 -22.43 10.21
CA SER A 245 18.06 -22.90 11.41
C SER A 245 18.84 -21.78 12.11
N GLU A 246 19.43 -20.86 11.34
CA GLU A 246 20.15 -19.71 11.88
C GLU A 246 19.17 -18.67 12.44
N ALA A 247 18.05 -18.43 11.75
CA ALA A 247 17.00 -17.53 12.23
C ALA A 247 16.42 -17.98 13.59
N ARG A 248 16.35 -19.29 13.88
CA ARG A 248 15.92 -19.80 15.20
C ARG A 248 16.81 -19.35 16.35
N THR A 249 18.07 -18.99 16.09
CA THR A 249 18.98 -18.48 17.13
C THR A 249 18.58 -17.09 17.65
N TYR A 250 17.79 -16.35 16.85
CA TYR A 250 17.21 -15.06 17.23
C TYR A 250 15.97 -15.22 18.13
N LEU A 251 15.37 -16.42 18.17
CA LEU A 251 14.09 -16.71 18.81
C LEU A 251 14.21 -17.72 19.96
N SER A 252 15.12 -17.46 20.90
CA SER A 252 15.28 -18.32 22.10
C SER A 252 13.94 -18.52 22.82
N GLY A 253 13.56 -19.78 23.08
CA GLY A 253 12.26 -20.13 23.67
C GLY A 253 11.04 -20.00 22.74
N ARG A 254 11.22 -19.52 21.50
CA ARG A 254 10.16 -19.29 20.49
C ARG A 254 10.53 -19.84 19.12
N THR A 255 11.44 -20.81 19.05
CA THR A 255 11.99 -21.38 17.80
C THR A 255 10.94 -22.04 16.89
N SER A 256 9.77 -22.40 17.44
CA SER A 256 8.64 -22.94 16.69
C SER A 256 7.96 -21.93 15.77
N CYS A 257 8.21 -20.62 15.95
CA CYS A 257 7.68 -19.58 15.06
C CYS A 257 8.27 -19.69 13.65
N ILE A 258 9.49 -20.19 13.52
CA ILE A 258 10.14 -20.43 12.22
C ILE A 258 9.86 -21.87 11.79
N PHE A 259 9.05 -22.03 10.76
CA PHE A 259 8.84 -23.32 10.12
C PHE A 259 10.02 -23.68 9.20
N ASN A 260 10.13 -24.95 8.80
CA ASN A 260 11.11 -25.33 7.79
C ASN A 260 10.53 -25.05 6.41
N THR A 261 11.28 -24.35 5.57
CA THR A 261 10.92 -24.07 4.19
C THR A 261 10.77 -25.40 3.43
N PRO A 262 9.63 -25.65 2.74
CA PRO A 262 9.46 -26.85 1.91
C PRO A 262 10.44 -26.85 0.73
N CYS A 263 10.78 -28.04 0.21
CA CYS A 263 11.50 -28.10 -1.06
C CYS A 263 10.62 -27.63 -2.23
N ARG A 264 11.25 -27.10 -3.28
CA ARG A 264 10.53 -26.59 -4.45
C ARG A 264 9.56 -27.63 -5.00
N GLN A 265 9.97 -28.89 -5.10
CA GLN A 265 9.13 -29.96 -5.63
C GLN A 265 7.83 -30.11 -4.82
N ALA A 266 7.90 -30.05 -3.48
CA ALA A 266 6.72 -30.15 -2.62
C ALA A 266 5.79 -28.93 -2.70
N VAL A 267 6.33 -27.74 -3.00
CA VAL A 267 5.56 -26.49 -3.16
C VAL A 267 4.58 -26.55 -4.33
N TYR A 268 4.92 -27.30 -5.37
CA TYR A 268 4.12 -27.40 -6.59
C TYR A 268 3.06 -28.52 -6.55
N GLU A 269 3.02 -29.30 -5.47
CA GLU A 269 2.04 -30.38 -5.30
C GLU A 269 0.70 -29.86 -4.76
N GLU A 270 -0.40 -30.40 -5.27
CA GLU A 270 -1.76 -30.01 -4.86
C GLU A 270 -2.25 -30.79 -3.62
N GLU A 271 -1.69 -31.97 -3.38
CA GLU A 271 -2.14 -32.89 -2.34
C GLU A 271 -1.12 -32.99 -1.19
N TYR A 272 -1.59 -32.78 0.04
CA TYR A 272 -0.74 -32.73 1.22
C TYR A 272 0.11 -34.00 1.41
N PHE A 273 -0.46 -35.18 1.15
CA PHE A 273 0.25 -36.44 1.38
C PHE A 273 1.43 -36.60 0.41
N GLU A 274 1.23 -36.24 -0.85
CA GLU A 274 2.25 -36.29 -1.90
C GLU A 274 3.34 -35.25 -1.63
N ALA A 275 2.94 -34.00 -1.33
CA ALA A 275 3.85 -32.92 -0.94
C ALA A 275 4.73 -33.32 0.25
N SER A 276 4.13 -33.91 1.31
CA SER A 276 4.85 -34.32 2.51
C SER A 276 5.82 -35.47 2.24
N GLN A 277 5.44 -36.41 1.38
CA GLN A 277 6.31 -37.52 0.97
C GLN A 277 7.47 -37.04 0.10
N ILE A 278 7.22 -36.13 -0.86
CA ILE A 278 8.25 -35.50 -1.69
C ILE A 278 9.22 -34.71 -0.81
N ASN A 279 8.72 -33.89 0.11
CA ASN A 279 9.57 -33.14 1.04
C ASN A 279 10.45 -34.07 1.88
N LYS A 280 9.89 -35.20 2.32
CA LYS A 280 10.64 -36.23 3.06
C LYS A 280 11.72 -36.89 2.20
N ASN A 281 11.45 -37.12 0.92
CA ASN A 281 12.40 -37.73 0.00
C ASN A 281 13.59 -36.79 -0.29
N TYR A 282 13.31 -35.50 -0.50
CA TYR A 282 14.34 -34.52 -0.88
C TYR A 282 15.08 -33.89 0.30
N LEU A 283 14.39 -33.65 1.43
CA LEU A 283 14.96 -32.96 2.60
C LEU A 283 15.10 -33.84 3.84
N GLY A 284 14.69 -35.12 3.76
CA GLY A 284 14.73 -36.06 4.89
C GLY A 284 13.67 -35.83 5.97
N LYS A 285 12.79 -34.83 5.82
CA LYS A 285 11.74 -34.49 6.80
C LYS A 285 10.39 -34.31 6.10
N GLY A 286 9.33 -34.81 6.71
CA GLY A 286 7.97 -34.59 6.21
C GLY A 286 7.53 -33.13 6.33
N LEU A 287 6.56 -32.74 5.52
CA LEU A 287 5.94 -31.42 5.55
C LEU A 287 4.77 -31.40 6.55
N SER A 288 4.65 -30.33 7.32
CA SER A 288 3.50 -30.11 8.22
C SER A 288 2.30 -29.54 7.45
N LYS A 289 1.07 -29.74 7.94
CA LYS A 289 -0.13 -29.14 7.31
C LYS A 289 -0.09 -27.61 7.29
N GLN A 290 0.52 -26.99 8.31
CA GLN A 290 0.69 -25.55 8.37
C GLN A 290 1.64 -25.05 7.27
N SER A 291 2.78 -25.72 7.11
CA SER A 291 3.73 -25.42 6.03
C SER A 291 3.15 -25.70 4.64
N PHE A 292 2.28 -26.70 4.51
CA PHE A 292 1.57 -26.97 3.26
C PHE A 292 0.55 -25.88 2.91
N ALA A 293 -0.15 -25.32 3.91
CA ALA A 293 -1.17 -24.29 3.69
C ALA A 293 -0.63 -23.02 3.00
N ILE A 294 0.65 -22.68 3.23
CA ILE A 294 1.32 -21.53 2.62
C ILE A 294 2.03 -21.86 1.28
N CYS A 295 2.06 -23.13 0.86
CA CYS A 295 2.75 -23.52 -0.39
C CYS A 295 2.18 -22.79 -1.62
N ASN A 296 0.88 -22.48 -1.62
CA ASN A 296 0.27 -21.68 -2.70
C ASN A 296 0.89 -20.28 -2.82
N GLN A 297 1.12 -19.60 -1.69
CA GLN A 297 1.72 -18.27 -1.65
C GLN A 297 3.22 -18.31 -1.99
N ILE A 298 3.93 -19.35 -1.51
CA ILE A 298 5.33 -19.61 -1.90
C ILE A 298 5.44 -19.80 -3.41
N ARG A 299 4.57 -20.64 -4.00
CA ARG A 299 4.51 -20.89 -5.45
C ARG A 299 4.24 -19.60 -6.22
N GLU A 300 3.32 -18.78 -5.74
CA GLU A 300 2.96 -17.51 -6.38
C GLU A 300 4.16 -16.56 -6.48
N ILE A 301 4.94 -16.43 -5.40
CA ILE A 301 6.18 -15.63 -5.40
C ILE A 301 7.24 -16.25 -6.30
N ASP A 302 7.43 -17.57 -6.23
CA ASP A 302 8.43 -18.28 -7.02
C ASP A 302 8.19 -18.14 -8.52
N GLU A 303 6.94 -18.23 -8.96
CA GLU A 303 6.54 -17.99 -10.35
C GLU A 303 6.65 -16.52 -10.75
N LEU A 304 6.27 -15.59 -9.87
CA LEU A 304 6.42 -14.15 -10.13
C LEU A 304 7.90 -13.81 -10.41
N LEU A 305 8.81 -14.26 -9.55
CA LEU A 305 10.23 -13.95 -9.67
C LEU A 305 10.89 -14.62 -10.89
N GLU A 306 10.32 -15.70 -11.40
CA GLU A 306 10.72 -16.29 -12.68
C GLU A 306 10.23 -15.48 -13.89
N LYS A 307 8.98 -15.00 -13.85
CA LYS A 307 8.34 -14.25 -14.93
C LYS A 307 8.80 -12.78 -15.00
N ALA A 308 9.14 -12.18 -13.86
CA ALA A 308 9.49 -10.77 -13.69
C ALA A 308 10.85 -10.64 -12.97
N PRO A 309 11.97 -10.91 -13.67
CA PRO A 309 13.31 -10.95 -13.08
C PRO A 309 13.77 -9.60 -12.49
N GLU A 310 13.15 -8.49 -12.86
CA GLU A 310 13.37 -7.17 -12.27
C GLU A 310 13.05 -7.10 -10.77
N PHE A 311 12.22 -8.02 -10.27
CA PHE A 311 11.94 -8.13 -8.84
C PHE A 311 12.94 -9.01 -8.08
N LYS A 312 13.83 -9.74 -8.77
CA LYS A 312 14.88 -10.55 -8.11
C LYS A 312 15.85 -9.64 -7.35
N GLY A 313 15.93 -9.83 -6.04
CA GLY A 313 16.73 -9.00 -5.14
C GLY A 313 16.06 -7.67 -4.76
N LYS A 314 14.93 -7.31 -5.38
CA LYS A 314 14.08 -6.19 -4.95
C LYS A 314 13.03 -6.65 -3.93
N LEU A 315 12.26 -7.68 -4.28
CA LEU A 315 11.39 -8.39 -3.33
C LEU A 315 12.28 -9.33 -2.51
N ARG A 316 12.30 -9.16 -1.20
CA ARG A 316 13.18 -9.94 -0.30
C ARG A 316 12.38 -10.56 0.83
N GLU A 317 12.75 -11.77 1.22
CA GLU A 317 12.16 -12.47 2.35
C GLU A 317 12.57 -11.79 3.66
N SER A 318 11.61 -11.66 4.58
CA SER A 318 11.78 -11.15 5.94
C SER A 318 10.86 -11.93 6.86
N HIS A 319 11.05 -11.87 8.19
CA HIS A 319 10.22 -12.63 9.13
C HIS A 319 9.84 -11.76 10.34
N PRO A 320 8.55 -11.56 10.63
CA PRO A 320 8.09 -10.59 11.62
C PRO A 320 8.59 -10.92 13.02
N GLU A 321 8.59 -12.17 13.46
CA GLU A 321 9.12 -12.55 14.77
C GLU A 321 10.62 -12.28 14.91
N VAL A 322 11.42 -12.48 13.85
CA VAL A 322 12.84 -12.11 13.83
C VAL A 322 12.97 -10.58 13.91
N CYS A 323 12.19 -9.84 13.11
CA CYS A 323 12.18 -8.38 13.16
C CYS A 323 11.80 -7.87 14.55
N PHE A 324 10.73 -8.37 15.17
CA PHE A 324 10.32 -8.00 16.53
C PHE A 324 11.41 -8.31 17.55
N ALA A 325 12.07 -9.47 17.45
CA ALA A 325 13.16 -9.82 18.37
C ALA A 325 14.33 -8.83 18.24
N VAL A 326 14.68 -8.44 17.01
CA VAL A 326 15.73 -7.43 16.74
C VAL A 326 15.31 -6.05 17.27
N LEU A 327 14.08 -5.61 17.03
CA LEU A 327 13.59 -4.29 17.45
C LEU A 327 13.53 -4.16 18.98
N ALA A 328 13.02 -5.19 19.66
CA ALA A 328 12.88 -5.25 21.10
C ALA A 328 14.22 -5.39 21.85
N THR A 329 15.31 -5.71 21.13
CA THR A 329 16.64 -5.87 21.71
C THR A 329 17.14 -4.56 22.32
N LYS A 330 17.56 -4.60 23.59
CA LYS A 330 18.16 -3.47 24.32
C LYS A 330 19.65 -3.66 24.61
N ASP A 331 20.10 -4.91 24.72
CA ASP A 331 21.48 -5.31 25.04
C ASP A 331 22.06 -6.22 23.94
N ASP A 332 23.16 -6.93 24.22
CA ASP A 332 23.85 -7.82 23.26
C ASP A 332 23.07 -9.11 22.88
N PHE A 333 21.84 -9.30 23.38
CA PHE A 333 21.04 -10.51 23.14
C PHE A 333 19.67 -10.18 22.55
N TYR A 334 19.30 -10.93 21.50
CA TYR A 334 17.98 -10.80 20.88
C TYR A 334 16.86 -11.12 21.87
N LEU A 335 15.79 -10.31 21.87
CA LEU A 335 14.69 -10.40 22.82
C LEU A 335 13.37 -10.78 22.13
N PRO A 336 13.03 -12.08 22.06
CA PRO A 336 11.76 -12.52 21.48
C PRO A 336 10.56 -12.03 22.27
N LEU A 337 9.46 -11.72 21.58
CA LEU A 337 8.17 -11.45 22.21
C LEU A 337 7.48 -12.77 22.60
N TYR A 338 7.39 -13.03 23.91
CA TYR A 338 6.91 -14.31 24.44
C TYR A 338 5.38 -14.44 24.49
N ASN A 339 4.63 -13.34 24.46
CA ASN A 339 3.18 -13.43 24.33
C ASN A 339 2.79 -13.80 22.89
N SER A 340 1.67 -14.50 22.75
CA SER A 340 1.15 -14.91 21.45
C SER A 340 0.60 -13.70 20.70
N LYS A 341 0.83 -13.59 19.39
CA LYS A 341 0.26 -12.52 18.56
C LYS A 341 -1.26 -12.51 18.49
N HIS A 342 -1.89 -13.59 18.95
CA HIS A 342 -3.35 -13.75 19.00
C HIS A 342 -3.96 -13.38 20.37
N THR A 343 -3.16 -13.02 21.37
CA THR A 343 -3.67 -12.51 22.66
C THR A 343 -3.62 -10.99 22.69
N GLU A 344 -4.45 -10.38 23.53
CA GLU A 344 -4.47 -8.91 23.70
C GLU A 344 -3.11 -8.39 24.18
N ASP A 345 -2.51 -9.03 25.20
CA ASP A 345 -1.17 -8.67 25.68
C ASP A 345 -0.11 -8.77 24.57
N GLY A 346 -0.12 -9.86 23.79
CA GLY A 346 0.87 -10.04 22.73
C GLY A 346 0.65 -9.16 21.50
N PHE A 347 -0.58 -8.66 21.30
CA PHE A 347 -0.85 -7.61 20.33
C PHE A 347 -0.25 -6.29 20.81
N TRP A 348 -0.50 -5.89 22.06
CA TRP A 348 0.03 -4.63 22.60
C TRP A 348 1.55 -4.63 22.78
N ASP A 349 2.18 -5.77 23.12
CA ASP A 349 3.65 -5.91 23.11
C ASP A 349 4.24 -5.50 21.75
N ARG A 350 3.59 -5.88 20.63
CA ARG A 350 4.04 -5.54 19.28
C ARG A 350 3.84 -4.06 18.98
N VAL A 351 2.74 -3.48 19.45
CA VAL A 351 2.47 -2.04 19.30
C VAL A 351 3.52 -1.21 20.05
N GLU A 352 3.84 -1.59 21.29
CA GLU A 352 4.87 -0.93 22.11
C GLU A 352 6.26 -1.01 21.47
N VAL A 353 6.62 -2.14 20.86
CA VAL A 353 7.90 -2.25 20.13
C VAL A 353 7.90 -1.35 18.88
N LEU A 354 6.83 -1.36 18.08
CA LEU A 354 6.81 -0.60 16.82
C LEU A 354 6.70 0.91 17.03
N GLU A 355 6.06 1.37 18.11
CA GLU A 355 5.94 2.81 18.37
C GLU A 355 7.27 3.51 18.65
N GLU A 356 8.28 2.77 19.12
CA GLU A 356 9.65 3.28 19.29
C GLU A 356 10.29 3.67 17.94
N PHE A 357 9.89 3.03 16.84
CA PHE A 357 10.50 3.19 15.51
C PHE A 357 9.58 3.86 14.49
N TYR A 358 8.27 3.85 14.73
CA TYR A 358 7.27 4.45 13.87
C TYR A 358 6.21 5.17 14.71
N ASN A 359 6.30 6.50 14.73
CA ASN A 359 5.47 7.37 15.57
C ASN A 359 3.96 7.31 15.28
N ARG A 360 3.57 6.82 14.09
CA ARG A 360 2.16 6.62 13.69
C ARG A 360 1.64 5.21 13.98
N THR A 361 2.36 4.37 14.72
CA THR A 361 1.92 3.00 15.05
C THR A 361 0.54 2.97 15.72
N ARG A 362 0.27 3.84 16.70
CA ARG A 362 -1.05 3.86 17.37
C ARG A 362 -2.18 4.34 16.45
N GLU A 363 -1.87 5.27 15.55
CA GLU A 363 -2.79 5.71 14.50
C GLU A 363 -3.12 4.56 13.55
N PHE A 364 -2.12 3.78 13.13
CA PHE A 364 -2.30 2.56 12.34
C PHE A 364 -3.20 1.54 13.04
N VAL A 365 -2.99 1.30 14.33
CA VAL A 365 -3.85 0.39 15.12
C VAL A 365 -5.31 0.85 15.13
N SER A 366 -5.53 2.15 15.30
CA SER A 366 -6.87 2.75 15.24
C SER A 366 -7.48 2.64 13.84
N TYR A 367 -6.67 2.84 12.81
CA TYR A 367 -7.06 2.73 11.40
C TYR A 367 -7.55 1.33 11.04
N ILE A 368 -6.80 0.28 11.40
CA ILE A 368 -7.18 -1.09 11.05
C ILE A 368 -8.37 -1.55 11.89
N SER A 369 -8.47 -1.09 13.14
CA SER A 369 -9.56 -1.44 14.05
C SER A 369 -10.90 -0.83 13.64
N SER A 370 -10.89 0.34 13.00
CA SER A 370 -12.12 1.02 12.53
C SER A 370 -12.69 0.42 11.25
N ARG A 371 -11.95 -0.46 10.55
CA ARG A 371 -12.35 -1.07 9.28
C ARG A 371 -12.64 -2.56 9.47
N PRO A 372 -13.89 -3.02 9.30
CA PRO A 372 -14.26 -4.41 9.58
C PRO A 372 -13.38 -5.46 8.88
N VAL A 373 -13.03 -5.22 7.61
CA VAL A 373 -12.21 -6.15 6.82
C VAL A 373 -10.80 -6.23 7.39
N LEU A 374 -10.11 -5.09 7.56
CA LEU A 374 -8.75 -5.06 8.09
C LEU A 374 -8.68 -5.50 9.56
N ARG A 375 -9.70 -5.19 10.36
CA ARG A 375 -9.83 -5.68 11.73
C ARG A 375 -9.84 -7.20 11.79
N SER A 376 -10.48 -7.86 10.82
CA SER A 376 -10.49 -9.32 10.75
C SER A 376 -9.11 -9.92 10.40
N HIS A 377 -8.20 -9.09 9.89
CA HIS A 377 -6.81 -9.41 9.54
C HIS A 377 -5.80 -8.62 10.39
N GLN A 378 -6.16 -8.26 11.62
CA GLN A 378 -5.36 -7.38 12.46
C GLN A 378 -3.94 -7.93 12.72
N VAL A 379 -3.80 -9.25 12.86
CA VAL A 379 -2.49 -9.91 13.05
C VAL A 379 -1.63 -9.73 11.81
N ASP A 380 -2.16 -10.09 10.64
CA ASP A 380 -1.47 -9.99 9.35
C ASP A 380 -1.07 -8.53 9.04
N CYS A 381 -1.94 -7.56 9.39
CA CYS A 381 -1.64 -6.13 9.28
C CYS A 381 -0.44 -5.71 10.15
N MET A 382 -0.34 -6.22 11.37
CA MET A 382 0.78 -5.90 12.28
C MET A 382 2.09 -6.55 11.83
N ASP A 383 2.02 -7.76 11.29
CA ASP A 383 3.18 -8.45 10.74
C ASP A 383 3.70 -7.72 9.49
N ALA A 384 2.81 -7.32 8.57
CA ALA A 384 3.16 -6.48 7.43
C ALA A 384 3.72 -5.10 7.85
N LEU A 385 3.14 -4.45 8.87
CA LEU A 385 3.69 -3.19 9.41
C LEU A 385 5.10 -3.40 9.98
N CYS A 386 5.35 -4.49 10.71
CA CYS A 386 6.66 -4.82 11.25
C CYS A 386 7.71 -4.92 10.13
N LEU A 387 7.35 -5.56 9.01
CA LEU A 387 8.23 -5.64 7.85
C LEU A 387 8.45 -4.26 7.19
N ALA A 388 7.42 -3.42 7.09
CA ALA A 388 7.55 -2.07 6.56
C ALA A 388 8.49 -1.20 7.43
N VAL A 389 8.38 -1.31 8.76
CA VAL A 389 9.27 -0.64 9.72
C VAL A 389 10.69 -1.19 9.62
N SER A 390 10.86 -2.51 9.47
CA SER A 390 12.17 -3.12 9.25
C SER A 390 12.81 -2.61 7.95
N GLY A 391 12.04 -2.46 6.88
CA GLY A 391 12.48 -1.85 5.63
C GLY A 391 12.90 -0.38 5.81
N LEU A 392 12.17 0.40 6.62
CA LEU A 392 12.52 1.78 6.97
C LEU A 392 13.87 1.86 7.68
N LEU A 393 14.09 1.01 8.68
CA LEU A 393 15.38 0.95 9.37
C LEU A 393 16.49 0.46 8.44
N GLY A 394 16.21 -0.49 7.55
CA GLY A 394 17.17 -1.01 6.58
C GLY A 394 17.61 0.04 5.56
N LEU A 395 16.71 0.93 5.14
CA LEU A 395 17.03 2.06 4.27
C LEU A 395 17.87 3.12 4.99
N ASN A 396 17.59 3.37 6.27
CA ASN A 396 18.31 4.38 7.05
C ASN A 396 19.69 3.90 7.56
N ASN A 397 19.78 2.65 7.98
CA ASN A 397 20.92 2.12 8.74
C ASN A 397 21.61 0.92 8.07
N GLY A 398 21.08 0.46 6.94
CA GLY A 398 21.52 -0.73 6.22
C GLY A 398 20.75 -1.99 6.61
N PHE A 399 20.62 -2.89 5.65
CA PHE A 399 20.02 -4.22 5.84
C PHE A 399 21.04 -5.23 6.37
N THR A 400 20.55 -6.23 7.11
CA THR A 400 21.28 -7.44 7.49
C THR A 400 20.55 -8.65 6.90
N SER A 401 21.30 -9.69 6.55
CA SER A 401 20.80 -10.96 6.06
C SER A 401 21.14 -12.06 7.05
N ILE A 402 20.24 -13.03 7.18
CA ILE A 402 20.44 -14.33 7.82
C ILE A 402 20.36 -15.37 6.70
N PRO A 403 21.43 -16.16 6.42
CA PRO A 403 22.79 -15.98 6.93
C PRO A 403 23.43 -14.70 6.37
N SER A 404 24.57 -14.30 6.95
CA SER A 404 25.30 -13.09 6.50
C SER A 404 25.82 -13.17 5.06
N ASP A 405 26.10 -14.38 4.56
CA ASP A 405 26.45 -14.66 3.16
C ASP A 405 25.43 -15.66 2.58
N PRO A 406 24.31 -15.18 2.02
CA PRO A 406 23.25 -16.05 1.55
C PRO A 406 23.64 -16.78 0.26
N VAL A 407 23.40 -18.09 0.27
CA VAL A 407 23.52 -18.92 -0.93
C VAL A 407 22.31 -18.72 -1.83
N LYS A 408 22.51 -18.88 -3.14
CA LYS A 408 21.43 -18.83 -4.12
C LYS A 408 20.87 -20.20 -4.41
N ASP A 409 19.56 -20.28 -4.63
CA ASP A 409 18.90 -21.48 -5.13
C ASP A 409 19.20 -21.73 -6.62
N ALA A 410 18.64 -22.81 -7.18
CA ALA A 410 18.79 -23.17 -8.59
C ALA A 410 18.25 -22.11 -9.58
N ARG A 411 17.36 -21.21 -9.14
CA ARG A 411 16.79 -20.11 -9.95
C ARG A 411 17.51 -18.77 -9.75
N GLY A 412 18.59 -18.77 -8.96
CA GLY A 412 19.40 -17.60 -8.66
C GLY A 412 18.80 -16.66 -7.61
N LEU A 413 17.82 -17.13 -6.83
CA LEU A 413 17.21 -16.39 -5.72
C LEU A 413 18.02 -16.58 -4.44
N ASN A 414 18.28 -15.51 -3.70
CA ASN A 414 18.96 -15.60 -2.41
C ASN A 414 18.08 -16.35 -1.41
N MET A 415 18.64 -17.35 -0.72
CA MET A 415 18.02 -18.00 0.43
C MET A 415 18.39 -17.23 1.70
N GLU A 416 17.68 -16.13 1.97
CA GLU A 416 17.95 -15.19 3.06
C GLU A 416 16.69 -14.79 3.82
N ILE A 417 16.84 -14.44 5.10
CA ILE A 417 15.86 -13.65 5.87
C ILE A 417 16.49 -12.30 6.19
N VAL A 418 15.83 -11.23 5.77
CA VAL A 418 16.38 -9.87 5.84
C VAL A 418 15.73 -9.08 6.95
N TYR A 419 16.47 -8.19 7.61
CA TYR A 419 15.92 -7.20 8.54
C TYR A 419 16.76 -5.91 8.56
N GLY A 420 16.15 -4.79 8.96
CA GLY A 420 16.82 -3.51 9.11
C GLY A 420 17.63 -3.39 10.40
N LYS A 421 18.81 -2.76 10.33
CA LYS A 421 19.65 -2.54 11.53
C LYS A 421 19.05 -1.47 12.44
N LYS A 422 19.05 -1.76 13.75
CA LYS A 422 18.87 -0.76 14.81
C LYS A 422 20.17 0.01 15.00
N VAL A 423 20.13 1.33 15.14
CA VAL A 423 21.31 2.11 15.55
C VAL A 423 21.56 1.81 17.03
N SER A 424 22.77 1.35 17.37
CA SER A 424 23.17 1.24 18.78
C SER A 424 23.35 2.65 19.35
N GLU A 425 22.61 3.01 20.41
CA GLU A 425 22.72 4.31 21.08
C GLU A 425 24.06 4.52 21.84
N TYR A 426 25.04 3.64 21.67
CA TYR A 426 26.36 3.78 22.26
C TYR A 426 27.41 4.10 21.20
N LYS A 427 27.65 5.40 20.97
CA LYS A 427 28.96 5.96 20.65
C LYS A 427 29.20 7.27 21.37
#